data_AF-K1XXX8-F1
#
_entry.id   AF-K1XXX8-F1
#
_cell.length_a   1.000
_cell.length_b   1.000
_cell.length_c   1.000
_cell.angle_alpha   90.00
_cell.angle_beta   90.00
_cell.angle_gamma   90.00
#
_symmetry.space_group_name_H-M   'P 1'
#
loop_
_entity.id
_entity.type
_entity.pdbx_description
1 polymer ?
#
loop_
_entity_poly.entity_id
_entity_poly.type
_entity_poly.pdbx_seq_one_letter_code
_entity_poly.pdbx_strand_id
1 'polypeptide(L)' 'MKEKMKNKIMTMLRESPQPLSGEEIGRQLQVSRVAVWKHVDQLKKSGIEIESTAKGYRLVATPDTPFPWLFGA' A
#
# COMPACT_ATOMS: atom_id res chain seq x y z
N MET A 1 -10.43 -6.90 10.01
CA MET A 1 -8.96 -7.03 10.23
C MET A 1 -8.11 -6.73 8.99
N LYS A 2 -8.54 -7.05 7.75
CA LYS A 2 -7.73 -6.83 6.52
C LYS A 2 -7.46 -5.36 6.17
N GLU A 3 -8.30 -4.42 6.63
CA GLU A 3 -8.20 -3.00 6.31
C GLU A 3 -7.05 -2.28 7.03
N LYS A 4 -6.70 -2.70 8.26
CA LYS A 4 -5.56 -2.13 9.00
C LYS A 4 -4.25 -2.23 8.21
N MET A 5 -4.05 -3.34 7.48
CA MET A 5 -2.80 -3.57 6.75
C MET A 5 -2.69 -2.68 5.50
N LYS A 6 -3.80 -2.52 4.77
CA LYS A 6 -3.89 -1.61 3.62
C LYS A 6 -3.56 -0.17 4.03
N ASN A 7 -4.14 0.30 5.13
CA ASN A 7 -3.88 1.63 5.67
C ASN A 7 -2.42 1.80 6.06
N LYS A 8 -1.81 0.83 6.77
CA LYS A 8 -0.38 0.92 7.12
C LYS A 8 0.53 1.01 5.89
N ILE A 9 0.29 0.18 4.86
CA ILE A 9 1.06 0.23 3.61
C ILE A 9 0.92 1.62 2.98
N MET A 10 -0.30 2.15 2.91
CA MET A 10 -0.55 3.45 2.32
C MET A 10 0.11 4.58 3.12
N THR A 11 0.06 4.54 4.45
CA THR A 11 0.76 5.49 5.33
C THR A 11 2.27 5.44 5.09
N MET A 12 2.88 4.25 5.09
CA MET A 12 4.33 4.11 4.84
C MET A 12 4.74 4.66 3.45
N LEU A 13 3.95 4.36 2.41
CA LEU A 13 4.22 4.87 1.06
C LEU A 13 4.00 6.39 0.94
N ARG A 14 3.11 6.97 1.76
CA ARG A 14 2.82 8.41 1.79
C ARG A 14 3.85 9.19 2.59
N GLU A 15 4.33 8.63 3.70
CA GLU A 15 5.36 9.23 4.55
C GLU A 15 6.76 9.08 3.93
N SER A 16 6.98 8.04 3.14
CA SER A 16 8.25 7.82 2.46
C SER A 16 8.33 8.60 1.14
N PRO A 17 9.29 9.52 0.97
CA PRO A 17 9.53 10.19 -0.31
C PRO A 17 10.18 9.25 -1.35
N GLN A 18 10.72 8.10 -0.91
CA GLN A 18 11.41 7.12 -1.75
C GLN A 18 10.59 5.82 -1.89
N PRO A 19 10.74 5.08 -3.02
CA PRO A 19 10.11 3.79 -3.20
C PRO A 19 10.55 2.79 -2.13
N LEU A 20 9.59 2.10 -1.52
CA LEU A 20 9.82 1.09 -0.48
C LEU A 20 9.80 -0.32 -1.06
N SER A 21 10.86 -1.09 -0.85
CA SER A 21 10.94 -2.49 -1.27
C SER A 21 9.83 -3.34 -0.65
N GLY A 22 9.27 -4.28 -1.42
CA GLY A 22 8.25 -5.21 -0.91
C GLY A 22 8.71 -6.06 0.28
N GLU A 23 10.02 -6.31 0.37
CA GLU A 23 10.65 -6.98 1.51
C GLU A 23 10.70 -6.09 2.75
N GLU A 24 11.02 -4.79 2.60
CA GLU A 24 11.00 -3.83 3.70
C GLU A 24 9.59 -3.68 4.28
N ILE A 25 8.60 -3.50 3.39
CA ILE A 25 7.19 -3.41 3.78
C ILE A 25 6.75 -4.71 4.47
N GLY A 26 7.16 -5.86 3.95
CA GLY A 26 6.86 -7.16 4.55
C GLY A 26 7.47 -7.31 5.94
N ARG A 27 8.73 -6.89 6.11
CA ARG A 27 9.43 -6.91 7.39
C ARG A 27 8.79 -5.99 8.42
N GLN A 28 8.48 -4.74 8.05
CA GLN A 28 7.80 -3.75 8.89
C GLN A 28 6.41 -4.23 9.36
N LEU A 29 5.69 -4.92 8.48
CA LEU A 29 4.35 -5.42 8.74
C LEU A 29 4.31 -6.85 9.28
N GLN A 30 5.46 -7.50 9.41
CA GLN A 30 5.60 -8.92 9.75
C GLN A 30 4.72 -9.83 8.87
N VAL A 31 4.69 -9.56 7.56
CA VAL A 31 3.96 -10.37 6.58
C VAL A 31 4.88 -10.81 5.44
N SER A 32 4.52 -11.92 4.78
CA SER A 32 5.26 -12.39 3.61
C SER A 32 5.18 -11.38 2.45
N ARG A 33 6.22 -11.34 1.62
CA ARG A 33 6.27 -10.55 0.38
C ARG A 33 5.02 -10.75 -0.51
N VAL A 34 4.51 -11.99 -0.57
CA VAL A 34 3.28 -12.32 -1.31
C VAL A 34 2.04 -11.65 -0.72
N ALA A 35 1.95 -11.55 0.60
CA ALA A 35 0.85 -10.84 1.28
C ALA A 35 0.92 -9.33 1.01
N VAL A 36 2.12 -8.74 1.06
CA VAL A 36 2.33 -7.34 0.66
C VAL A 36 1.82 -7.12 -0.76
N TRP A 37 2.24 -7.95 -1.71
CA TRP A 37 1.78 -7.85 -3.10
C TRP A 37 0.25 -7.95 -3.21
N LYS A 38 -0.39 -8.90 -2.51
CA LYS A 38 -1.86 -9.01 -2.48
C LYS A 38 -2.54 -7.76 -1.92
N HIS A 39 -1.94 -7.09 -0.94
CA HIS A 39 -2.49 -5.85 -0.39
C HIS A 39 -2.29 -4.68 -1.35
N VAL A 40 -1.10 -4.55 -1.96
CA VAL A 40 -0.79 -3.53 -2.97
C VAL A 40 -1.68 -3.71 -4.21
N ASP A 41 -1.84 -4.93 -4.71
CA ASP A 41 -2.75 -5.24 -5.83
C ASP A 41 -4.19 -4.84 -5.52
N GLN A 42 -4.66 -5.12 -4.30
CA GLN A 42 -5.98 -4.66 -3.87
C GLN A 42 -6.07 -3.13 -3.80
N LEU A 43 -5.03 -2.43 -3.32
CA LEU A 43 -4.98 -0.97 -3.32
C LEU A 43 -5.05 -0.42 -4.76
N LYS A 44 -4.36 -1.06 -5.71
CA LYS A 44 -4.44 -0.71 -7.13
C LYS A 44 -5.85 -0.89 -7.70
N LYS A 45 -6.48 -2.04 -7.43
CA LYS A 45 -7.87 -2.34 -7.84
C LYS A 45 -8.89 -1.41 -7.21
N SER A 46 -8.57 -0.90 -6.03
CA SER A 46 -9.30 0.10 -5.28
C SER A 46 -9.21 1.52 -5.90
N GLY A 47 -8.43 1.70 -6.96
CA GLY A 47 -8.25 2.98 -7.66
C GLY A 47 -6.99 3.75 -7.25
N ILE A 48 -6.11 3.17 -6.42
CA ILE A 48 -4.87 3.82 -5.98
C ILE A 48 -3.77 3.57 -6.98
N GLU A 49 -3.15 4.64 -7.49
CA GLU A 49 -1.99 4.49 -8.36
C GLU A 49 -0.73 4.26 -7.53
N ILE A 50 -0.32 2.99 -7.49
CA ILE A 50 0.94 2.55 -6.90
C ILE A 50 1.86 2.08 -8.02
N GLU A 51 2.99 2.76 -8.20
CA GLU A 51 4.03 2.37 -9.13
C GLU A 51 4.91 1.30 -8.51
N SER A 52 5.27 0.30 -9.32
CA SER A 52 6.17 -0.78 -8.93
C SER A 52 7.45 -0.64 -9.74
N THR A 53 8.49 -0.14 -9.08
CA THR A 53 9.82 0.06 -9.66
C THR A 53 10.78 -1.05 -9.21
N ALA A 54 11.96 -1.15 -9.84
CA ALA A 54 13.02 -2.05 -9.38
C ALA A 54 13.47 -1.78 -7.93
N LYS A 55 13.26 -0.55 -7.43
CA LYS A 55 13.57 -0.15 -6.05
C LYS A 55 12.44 -0.45 -5.06
N GLY A 56 11.26 -0.84 -5.53
CA GLY A 56 10.09 -1.10 -4.69
C GLY A 56 8.83 -0.36 -5.14
N TYR A 57 7.91 -0.17 -4.20
CA TYR A 57 6.61 0.43 -4.42
C TYR A 57 6.61 1.91 -4.05
N ARG A 58 5.94 2.73 -4.86
CA ARG A 58 5.76 4.16 -4.61
C ARG A 58 4.31 4.56 -4.84
N LEU A 59 3.78 5.40 -3.95
CA LEU A 59 2.49 6.04 -4.17
C LEU A 59 2.65 7.15 -5.21
N VAL A 60 1.93 7.04 -6.32
CA VAL A 60 1.94 8.04 -7.41
C VAL A 60 0.79 9.02 -7.22
N ALA A 61 -0.42 8.49 -7.09
CA ALA A 61 -1.61 9.27 -6.86
C ALA A 61 -2.59 8.52 -5.97
N THR A 62 -3.22 9.26 -5.06
CA THR A 62 -4.44 8.82 -4.40
C THR A 62 -5.62 9.37 -5.18
N PRO A 63 -6.61 8.56 -5.55
CA PRO A 63 -7.82 9.08 -6.15
C PRO A 63 -8.46 10.11 -5.23
N ASP A 64 -9.05 11.12 -5.86
CA ASP A 64 -9.77 12.20 -5.18
C ASP A 64 -11.07 11.69 -4.51
N THR A 65 -11.48 10.46 -4.83
CA THR A 65 -12.64 9.83 -4.23
C THR A 65 -12.37 9.31 -2.81
N PRO A 66 -13.24 9.64 -1.84
CA PRO A 66 -13.17 9.05 -0.51
C PRO A 66 -13.29 7.52 -0.61
N PHE A 67 -12.25 6.81 -0.18
CA PHE A 67 -12.24 5.35 -0.26
C PHE A 67 -13.34 4.75 0.64
N PRO A 68 -14.15 3.79 0.15
CA PRO A 68 -15.23 3.18 0.94
C PRO A 68 -14.78 2.56 2.27
N TRP A 69 -13.58 1.99 2.33
CA TRP A 69 -12.98 1.43 3.55
C TRP A 69 -12.34 2.48 4.47
N LEU A 70 -12.25 3.74 4.05
CA LEU A 70 -11.82 4.85 4.89
C LEU A 70 -12.97 5.34 5.79
N PHE A 71 -14.22 5.06 5.40
CA PHE A 71 -15.44 5.45 6.11
C PHE A 71 -16.17 4.26 6.77
N GLY A 72 -15.49 3.12 6.90
CA GLY A 72 -16.02 1.96 7.62
C GLY A 72 -15.86 2.10 9.13
N ALA A 73 -16.96 2.50 9.79
CA ALA A 73 -17.16 2.41 11.23
C ALA A 73 -17.20 0.94 11.72
#